data_AF-A0A6A6PVH2-F1
#
_entry.id   AF-A0A6A6PVH2-F1
#
_cell.length_a   1.000
_cell.length_b   1.000
_cell.length_c   1.000
_cell.angle_alpha   90.00
_cell.angle_beta   90.00
_cell.angle_gamma   90.00
#
_symmetry.space_group_name_H-M   'P 1'
#
loop_
_entity.id
_entity.type
_entity.pdbx_description
1 polymer ?
#
loop_
_entity_poly.entity_id
_entity_poly.type
_entity_poly.pdbx_seq_one_letter_code
_entity_poly.pdbx_strand_id
1 'polypeptide(L)'
;QEVKLADTSAERDLYESLAEIYSIIVTLDALEKAYLRDSIQESEYTETCDRLLRQYKSCLAAETVAAAFGDLDSFKAEWNLEAPKATERLRIGLPATTETAPSRNSSQRYPQNGQSSSNPSAGASYIVSASENFITFFDAIQMNMLSKDTLHPILVDIIQAVNKVTDRDFEDKGKIVQWLITLNQMRAAEELTPEQARQLQFDLSAAYDGFKRVLDLPQLYQRPSGTEILSVLADLSQGPVSWDTTSSSAEPKGRRIKSNGVPAYLTAIIASPLSWLNTDAEREQIWDAASQRLSERSGRSGMGDLTRKFRIPLTPNGSILELELHEPALTSDNLGFKTWASSYLLAKRLPLLRSQLSDSSVLELGAGTGLVGIAAAAILRTHVMLTDLPEIVPNLDNNLQANGSLLATYSGSAEAAVLDWSDPASLAHVGKHFFATILAADPLYSPDHPALLAQTVEYHLSRSRDARLVVEFPLREPYAPERLDLKTRLEQMGLKLLDQGEDVGRDDWGDEGRTMEVRCWWGIWGWE
;
A
#
# COMPACT_ATOMS: atom_id res chain seq x y z
N GLN A 1 -12.55 31.23 -61.06
CA GLN A 1 -13.90 30.74 -60.72
C GLN A 1 -14.08 31.00 -59.24
N GLU A 2 -15.07 31.81 -58.87
CA GLU A 2 -15.48 31.91 -57.46
C GLU A 2 -16.16 30.59 -57.09
N VAL A 3 -15.54 29.83 -56.19
CA VAL A 3 -16.10 28.58 -55.67
C VAL A 3 -17.16 28.97 -54.65
N LYS A 4 -18.42 28.63 -54.91
CA LYS A 4 -19.49 28.80 -53.92
C LYS A 4 -19.30 27.75 -52.83
N LEU A 5 -19.33 28.19 -51.56
CA LEU A 5 -19.12 27.34 -50.39
C LEU A 5 -20.35 26.52 -49.99
N ALA A 6 -21.54 26.86 -50.51
CA ALA A 6 -22.78 26.12 -50.29
C ALA A 6 -23.76 26.40 -51.45
N ASP A 7 -24.50 25.37 -51.86
CA ASP A 7 -25.48 25.44 -52.96
C ASP A 7 -26.89 25.78 -52.45
N THR A 8 -27.16 25.59 -51.15
CA THR A 8 -28.45 25.90 -50.52
C THR A 8 -28.31 26.64 -49.18
N SER A 9 -29.38 27.33 -48.74
CA SER A 9 -29.40 27.98 -47.41
C SER A 9 -29.30 26.94 -46.29
N ALA A 10 -29.98 25.80 -46.43
CA ALA A 10 -29.96 24.74 -45.43
C ALA A 10 -28.58 24.09 -45.26
N GLU A 11 -27.83 23.95 -46.36
CA GLU A 11 -26.44 23.48 -46.32
C GLU A 11 -25.51 24.48 -45.64
N ARG A 12 -25.71 25.78 -45.87
CA ARG A 12 -24.96 26.83 -45.17
C ARG A 12 -25.20 26.79 -43.65
N ASP A 13 -26.46 26.68 -43.24
CA ASP A 13 -26.84 26.64 -41.82
C ASP A 13 -26.29 25.37 -41.13
N LEU A 14 -26.23 24.25 -41.86
CA LEU A 14 -25.60 23.01 -41.40
C LEU A 14 -24.09 23.17 -41.18
N TYR A 15 -23.35 23.73 -42.16
CA TYR A 15 -21.92 23.95 -42.01
C TYR A 15 -21.59 25.00 -40.94
N GLU A 16 -22.44 26.01 -40.75
CA GLU A 16 -22.30 26.98 -39.67
C GLU A 16 -22.45 26.32 -38.29
N SER A 17 -23.41 25.40 -38.15
CA SER A 17 -23.60 24.62 -36.92
C SER A 17 -22.43 23.66 -36.65
N LEU A 18 -21.89 23.00 -37.69
CA LEU A 18 -20.70 22.15 -37.56
C LEU A 18 -19.44 22.96 -37.23
N ALA A 19 -19.31 24.17 -37.78
CA ALA A 19 -18.23 25.09 -37.46
C ALA A 19 -18.31 25.59 -36.01
N GLU A 20 -19.51 25.80 -35.48
CA GLU A 20 -19.72 26.12 -34.07
C GLU A 20 -19.28 24.96 -33.16
N ILE A 21 -19.64 23.71 -33.50
CA ILE A 21 -19.17 22.52 -32.78
C ILE A 21 -17.65 22.41 -32.81
N TYR A 22 -17.02 22.63 -33.98
CA TYR A 22 -15.56 22.67 -34.11
C TYR A 22 -14.94 23.73 -33.20
N SER A 23 -15.50 24.94 -33.19
CA SER A 23 -15.04 26.05 -32.36
C SER A 23 -15.15 25.74 -30.87
N ILE A 24 -16.25 25.12 -30.44
CA ILE A 24 -16.46 24.71 -29.05
C ILE A 24 -15.41 23.68 -28.62
N ILE A 25 -15.12 22.66 -29.44
CA ILE A 25 -14.12 21.63 -29.12
C ILE A 25 -12.73 22.26 -28.92
N VAL A 26 -12.31 23.14 -29.82
CA VAL A 26 -11.00 23.82 -29.73
C VAL A 26 -10.94 24.76 -28.53
N THR A 27 -12.01 25.53 -28.30
CA THR A 27 -12.08 26.49 -27.19
C THR A 27 -12.09 25.78 -25.84
N LEU A 28 -12.81 24.67 -25.73
CA LEU A 28 -12.85 23.85 -24.52
C LEU A 28 -11.48 23.24 -24.22
N ASP A 29 -10.74 22.79 -25.23
CA ASP A 29 -9.40 22.21 -25.04
C ASP A 29 -8.40 23.27 -24.54
N ALA A 30 -8.50 24.50 -25.07
CA ALA A 30 -7.73 25.63 -24.61
C ALA A 30 -8.11 26.03 -23.16
N LEU A 31 -9.40 26.00 -22.82
CA LEU A 31 -9.90 26.29 -21.48
C LEU A 31 -9.39 25.27 -20.45
N GLU A 32 -9.41 23.97 -20.77
CA GLU A 32 -8.85 22.91 -19.91
C GLU A 32 -7.34 23.12 -19.69
N LYS A 33 -6.59 23.42 -20.76
CA LYS A 33 -5.14 23.69 -20.68
C LYS A 33 -4.84 24.95 -19.86
N ALA A 34 -5.68 25.98 -19.95
CA ALA A 34 -5.52 27.22 -19.17
C ALA A 34 -5.79 26.97 -17.67
N TYR A 35 -6.80 26.18 -17.34
CA TYR A 35 -7.11 25.81 -15.96
C TYR A 35 -6.00 24.96 -15.34
N LEU A 36 -5.48 23.96 -16.07
CA LEU A 36 -4.34 23.14 -15.61
C LEU A 36 -3.04 23.92 -15.40
N ARG A 37 -2.93 25.12 -16.00
CA ARG A 37 -1.78 26.02 -15.87
C ARG A 37 -2.04 27.16 -14.87
N ASP A 38 -3.09 27.07 -14.06
CA ASP A 38 -3.53 28.10 -13.11
C ASP A 38 -3.71 29.50 -13.75
N SER A 39 -4.04 29.54 -15.05
CA SER A 39 -4.14 30.78 -15.82
C SER A 39 -5.55 31.40 -15.79
N ILE A 40 -6.54 30.68 -15.26
CA ILE A 40 -7.93 31.12 -15.11
C ILE A 40 -8.43 30.73 -13.71
N GLN A 41 -9.28 31.56 -13.12
CA GLN A 41 -9.88 31.30 -11.81
C GLN A 41 -10.95 30.21 -11.87
N GLU A 42 -11.11 29.45 -10.78
CA GLU A 42 -12.00 28.29 -10.69
C GLU A 42 -13.47 28.60 -11.04
N SER A 43 -13.98 29.72 -10.53
CA SER A 43 -15.36 30.17 -10.79
C SER A 43 -15.59 30.52 -12.26
N GLU A 44 -14.61 31.19 -12.88
CA GLU A 44 -14.66 31.61 -14.28
C GLU A 44 -14.54 30.41 -15.24
N TYR A 45 -13.69 29.45 -14.88
CA TYR A 45 -13.58 28.18 -15.58
C TYR A 45 -14.89 27.39 -15.53
N THR A 46 -15.50 27.25 -14.36
CA THR A 46 -16.72 26.45 -14.17
C THR A 46 -17.87 27.03 -14.98
N GLU A 47 -18.08 28.34 -14.89
CA GLU A 47 -19.14 29.04 -15.65
C GLU A 47 -18.91 28.93 -17.17
N THR A 48 -17.67 29.11 -17.62
CA THR A 48 -17.33 29.06 -19.04
C THR A 48 -17.44 27.63 -19.60
N CYS A 49 -16.98 26.63 -18.85
CA CYS A 49 -17.07 25.22 -19.21
C CYS A 49 -18.53 24.78 -19.30
N ASP A 50 -19.36 25.11 -18.31
CA ASP A 50 -20.80 24.82 -18.31
C ASP A 50 -21.52 25.44 -19.50
N ARG A 51 -21.17 26.69 -19.87
CA ARG A 51 -21.76 27.36 -21.03
C ARG A 51 -21.40 26.66 -22.32
N LEU A 52 -20.12 26.31 -22.52
CA LEU A 52 -19.65 25.60 -23.71
C LEU A 52 -20.27 24.21 -23.83
N LEU A 53 -20.41 23.48 -22.72
CA LEU A 53 -21.07 22.17 -22.68
C LEU A 53 -22.56 22.26 -23.03
N ARG A 54 -23.27 23.30 -22.57
CA ARG A 54 -24.67 23.54 -22.94
C ARG A 54 -24.81 23.90 -24.41
N GLN A 55 -23.93 24.75 -24.93
CA GLN A 55 -23.90 25.12 -26.35
C GLN A 55 -23.66 23.89 -27.23
N TYR A 56 -22.67 23.06 -26.88
CA TYR A 56 -22.39 21.81 -27.59
C TYR A 56 -23.62 20.88 -27.66
N LYS A 57 -24.32 20.69 -26.52
CA LYS A 57 -25.56 19.90 -26.47
C LYS A 57 -26.69 20.53 -27.31
N SER A 58 -26.77 21.86 -27.34
CA SER A 58 -27.79 22.58 -28.11
C SER A 58 -27.56 22.46 -29.61
N CYS A 59 -26.31 22.53 -30.09
CA CYS A 59 -25.99 22.36 -31.52
C CYS A 59 -26.33 20.95 -32.00
N LEU A 60 -26.14 19.93 -31.15
CA LEU A 60 -26.48 18.54 -31.44
C LEU A 60 -27.97 18.19 -31.27
N ALA A 61 -28.81 19.14 -30.84
CA ALA A 61 -30.25 18.90 -30.72
C ALA A 61 -30.96 18.85 -32.09
N ALA A 62 -30.38 19.45 -33.13
CA ALA A 62 -30.91 19.41 -34.49
C ALA A 62 -30.55 18.08 -35.17
N GLU A 63 -31.57 17.34 -35.63
CA GLU A 63 -31.40 15.98 -36.18
C GLU A 63 -30.50 15.94 -37.43
N THR A 64 -30.54 16.97 -38.26
CA THR A 64 -29.66 17.12 -39.44
C THR A 64 -28.20 17.34 -39.05
N VAL A 65 -27.94 18.09 -37.99
CA VAL A 65 -26.60 18.36 -37.45
C VAL A 65 -26.06 17.13 -36.74
N ALA A 66 -26.89 16.45 -35.93
CA ALA A 66 -26.51 15.21 -35.25
C ALA A 66 -26.17 14.10 -36.25
N ALA A 67 -26.93 13.98 -37.35
CA ALA A 67 -26.67 13.01 -38.41
C ALA A 67 -25.36 13.31 -39.18
N ALA A 68 -25.07 14.58 -39.44
CA ALA A 68 -23.83 15.00 -40.10
C ALA A 68 -22.61 14.95 -39.17
N PHE A 69 -22.80 15.17 -37.88
CA PHE A 69 -21.75 15.06 -36.86
C PHE A 69 -21.35 13.61 -36.58
N GLY A 70 -22.32 12.69 -36.57
CA GLY A 70 -22.08 11.27 -36.25
C GLY A 70 -21.67 11.09 -34.79
N ASP A 71 -20.40 10.79 -34.56
CA ASP A 71 -19.81 10.65 -33.23
C ASP A 71 -18.53 11.48 -33.07
N LEU A 72 -18.16 11.76 -31.82
CA LEU A 72 -17.05 12.66 -31.50
C LEU A 72 -15.70 12.19 -32.07
N ASP A 73 -15.45 10.88 -32.16
CA ASP A 73 -14.19 10.35 -32.63
C ASP A 73 -14.13 10.38 -34.17
N SER A 74 -15.23 10.05 -34.84
CA SER A 74 -15.38 10.18 -36.30
C SER A 74 -15.27 11.64 -36.76
N PHE A 75 -15.96 12.58 -36.09
CA PHE A 75 -15.88 14.01 -36.40
C PHE A 75 -14.46 14.54 -36.24
N LYS A 76 -13.75 14.15 -35.18
CA LYS A 76 -12.36 14.56 -34.99
C LYS A 76 -11.41 14.00 -36.06
N ALA A 77 -11.65 12.77 -36.50
CA ALA A 77 -10.86 12.15 -37.56
C ALA A 77 -11.09 12.83 -38.91
N GLU A 78 -12.33 13.16 -39.24
CA GLU A 78 -12.71 13.84 -40.49
C GLU A 78 -12.11 15.25 -40.57
N TRP A 79 -12.12 16.00 -39.47
CA TRP A 79 -11.64 17.39 -39.41
C TRP A 79 -10.22 17.55 -38.86
N ASN A 80 -9.49 16.44 -38.67
CA ASN A 80 -8.12 16.39 -38.16
C ASN A 80 -7.91 17.20 -36.85
N LEU A 81 -8.79 16.99 -35.88
CA LEU A 81 -8.82 17.71 -34.60
C LEU A 81 -8.03 16.99 -33.49
N GLU A 82 -6.95 17.61 -33.03
CA GLU A 82 -6.18 17.17 -31.86
C GLU A 82 -6.58 17.91 -30.58
N ALA A 83 -7.64 17.42 -29.91
CA ALA A 83 -8.19 18.03 -28.69
C ALA A 83 -8.39 17.00 -27.57
N PRO A 84 -7.31 16.41 -27.01
CA PRO A 84 -7.41 15.31 -26.05
C PRO A 84 -8.13 15.68 -24.75
N LYS A 85 -7.95 16.92 -24.25
CA LYS A 85 -8.56 17.36 -22.98
C LYS A 85 -10.03 17.72 -23.15
N ALA A 86 -10.39 18.37 -24.26
CA ALA A 86 -11.79 18.57 -24.59
C ALA A 86 -12.53 17.24 -24.82
N THR A 87 -11.87 16.23 -25.39
CA THR A 87 -12.48 14.92 -25.64
C THR A 87 -12.89 14.24 -24.34
N GLU A 88 -11.99 14.24 -23.36
CA GLU A 88 -12.26 13.74 -22.01
C GLU A 88 -13.44 14.51 -21.37
N ARG A 89 -13.41 15.84 -21.44
CA ARG A 89 -14.47 16.69 -20.87
C ARG A 89 -15.83 16.51 -21.55
N LEU A 90 -15.89 16.42 -22.87
CA LEU A 90 -17.15 16.22 -23.60
C LEU A 90 -17.77 14.85 -23.31
N ARG A 91 -16.93 13.83 -23.08
CA ARG A 91 -17.37 12.50 -22.67
C ARG A 91 -17.94 12.49 -21.25
N ILE A 92 -17.33 13.22 -20.32
CA ILE A 92 -17.80 13.34 -18.92
C ILE A 92 -19.04 14.24 -18.81
N GLY A 93 -19.08 15.34 -19.56
CA GLY A 93 -20.23 16.25 -19.63
C GLY A 93 -20.41 17.18 -18.42
N LEU A 94 -19.40 17.30 -17.53
CA LEU A 94 -19.38 18.14 -16.33
C LEU A 94 -18.01 18.83 -16.14
N PRO A 95 -17.91 20.05 -15.57
CA PRO A 95 -16.63 20.73 -15.31
C PRO A 95 -15.69 19.98 -14.33
N ALA A 96 -14.36 20.10 -14.48
CA ALA A 96 -13.36 19.46 -13.59
C ALA A 96 -13.54 19.84 -12.13
N THR A 97 -14.02 21.05 -11.87
CA THR A 97 -14.27 21.57 -10.52
C THR A 97 -15.39 20.83 -9.82
N THR A 98 -16.37 20.32 -10.57
CA THR A 98 -17.46 19.49 -10.06
C THR A 98 -17.06 18.02 -9.91
N GLU A 99 -16.06 17.57 -10.69
CA GLU A 99 -15.48 16.22 -10.66
C GLU A 99 -14.45 16.05 -9.53
N THR A 100 -13.58 17.05 -9.35
CA THR A 100 -12.53 17.15 -8.34
C THR A 100 -12.65 18.51 -7.64
N ALA A 101 -13.49 18.60 -6.61
CA ALA A 101 -13.56 19.82 -5.81
C ALA A 101 -12.21 20.02 -5.07
N PRO A 102 -11.45 21.11 -5.32
CA PRO A 102 -10.28 21.43 -4.51
C PRO A 102 -10.72 22.29 -3.32
N SER A 103 -10.54 21.77 -2.10
CA SER A 103 -10.55 22.61 -0.91
C SER A 103 -9.21 23.38 -0.84
N ARG A 104 -9.24 24.72 -0.93
CA ARG A 104 -8.27 25.59 -0.23
C ARG A 104 -8.72 27.06 -0.09
N ASN A 105 -8.85 27.46 1.19
CA ASN A 105 -8.73 28.80 1.77
C ASN A 105 -9.81 29.87 1.51
N SER A 106 -10.89 29.83 2.30
CA SER A 106 -11.62 31.03 2.70
C SER A 106 -10.95 31.72 3.90
N SER A 107 -9.75 32.26 3.69
CA SER A 107 -9.12 33.18 4.63
C SER A 107 -9.22 34.62 4.12
N GLN A 108 -10.33 35.29 4.42
CA GLN A 108 -10.40 36.75 4.68
C GLN A 108 -11.84 37.19 4.95
N ARG A 109 -12.21 37.32 6.23
CA ARG A 109 -13.15 38.35 6.69
C ARG A 109 -12.87 38.68 8.15
N TYR A 110 -12.49 39.94 8.37
CA TYR A 110 -12.36 40.56 9.69
C TYR A 110 -13.67 40.44 10.50
N PRO A 111 -13.61 40.37 11.84
CA PRO A 111 -14.78 40.17 12.68
C PRO A 111 -15.56 41.47 12.82
N GLN A 112 -16.87 41.42 12.53
CA GLN A 112 -17.81 42.44 12.98
C GLN A 112 -18.89 41.77 13.84
N ASN A 113 -19.04 42.30 15.04
CA ASN A 113 -19.99 41.92 16.08
C ASN A 113 -21.42 41.70 15.56
N GLY A 114 -22.11 40.68 16.11
CA GLY A 114 -23.56 40.70 16.24
C GLY A 114 -24.27 39.35 16.14
N GLN A 115 -24.66 38.81 17.30
CA GLN A 115 -25.81 37.93 17.55
C GLN A 115 -25.83 36.53 16.93
N SER A 116 -25.62 35.56 17.83
CA SER A 116 -25.85 34.14 17.67
C SER A 116 -27.34 33.81 17.50
N SER A 117 -27.74 33.45 16.29
CA SER A 117 -28.85 32.53 16.05
C SER A 117 -28.27 31.19 15.57
N SER A 118 -28.48 30.16 16.38
CA SER A 118 -28.10 28.78 16.12
C SER A 118 -28.79 28.24 14.87
N ASN A 119 -28.06 28.17 13.75
CA ASN A 119 -28.42 27.28 12.65
C ASN A 119 -27.77 25.91 12.89
N PRO A 120 -28.55 24.82 12.96
CA PRO A 120 -27.97 23.50 12.78
C PRO A 120 -27.48 23.36 11.32
N SER A 121 -26.78 22.26 11.04
CA SER A 121 -26.76 21.62 9.73
C SER A 121 -26.03 22.30 8.55
N ALA A 122 -24.81 21.83 8.27
CA ALA A 122 -24.31 21.73 6.90
C ALA A 122 -23.85 20.28 6.63
N GLY A 123 -22.86 19.78 7.39
CA GLY A 123 -22.33 18.41 7.22
C GLY A 123 -23.34 17.28 7.38
N ALA A 124 -24.19 17.32 8.42
CA ALA A 124 -25.25 16.31 8.61
C ALA A 124 -26.32 16.35 7.51
N SER A 125 -26.61 17.53 6.95
CA SER A 125 -27.55 17.68 5.83
C SER A 125 -26.99 17.06 4.55
N TYR A 126 -25.68 17.15 4.31
CA TYR A 126 -25.04 16.57 3.14
C TYR A 126 -24.94 15.04 3.22
N ILE A 127 -24.73 14.47 4.41
CA ILE A 127 -24.73 13.01 4.64
C ILE A 127 -26.11 12.41 4.40
N VAL A 128 -27.16 13.06 4.92
CA VAL A 128 -28.55 12.65 4.70
C VAL A 128 -28.90 12.74 3.21
N SER A 129 -28.57 13.87 2.57
CA SER A 129 -28.77 14.05 1.12
C SER A 129 -28.02 13.01 0.27
N ALA A 130 -26.78 12.66 0.62
CA ALA A 130 -26.03 11.62 -0.09
C ALA A 130 -26.71 10.24 0.05
N SER A 131 -27.14 9.90 1.26
CA SER A 131 -27.82 8.62 1.53
C SER A 131 -29.18 8.54 0.84
N GLU A 132 -29.94 9.64 0.81
CA GLU A 132 -31.22 9.77 0.08
C GLU A 132 -31.01 9.58 -1.43
N ASN A 133 -29.96 10.16 -2.00
CA ASN A 133 -29.65 10.01 -3.43
C ASN A 133 -29.29 8.56 -3.80
N PHE A 134 -28.54 7.85 -2.94
CA PHE A 134 -28.27 6.42 -3.13
C PHE A 134 -29.55 5.57 -3.05
N ILE A 135 -30.43 5.85 -2.08
CA ILE A 135 -31.72 5.15 -1.95
C ILE A 135 -32.59 5.38 -3.18
N THR A 136 -32.71 6.64 -3.60
CA THR A 136 -33.47 7.05 -4.79
C THR A 136 -32.97 6.33 -6.05
N PHE A 137 -31.65 6.15 -6.16
CA PHE A 137 -31.05 5.39 -7.26
C PHE A 137 -31.38 3.90 -7.23
N PHE A 138 -31.28 3.26 -6.07
CA PHE A 138 -31.63 1.84 -5.94
C PHE A 138 -33.11 1.60 -6.19
N ASP A 139 -33.98 2.51 -5.74
CA ASP A 139 -35.41 2.46 -6.00
C ASP A 139 -35.71 2.62 -7.50
N ALA A 140 -35.03 3.53 -8.21
CA ALA A 140 -35.18 3.68 -9.66
C ALA A 140 -34.80 2.40 -10.43
N ILE A 141 -33.72 1.71 -10.04
CA ILE A 141 -33.36 0.41 -10.63
C ILE A 141 -34.41 -0.66 -10.30
N GLN A 142 -34.90 -0.72 -9.06
CA GLN A 142 -35.93 -1.69 -8.66
C GLN A 142 -37.27 -1.47 -9.36
N MET A 143 -37.61 -0.22 -9.67
CA MET A 143 -38.80 0.16 -10.44
C MET A 143 -38.62 0.01 -11.96
N ASN A 144 -37.49 -0.56 -12.41
CA ASN A 144 -37.15 -0.78 -13.82
C ASN A 144 -37.11 0.53 -14.65
N MET A 145 -36.72 1.64 -14.01
CA MET A 145 -36.53 2.93 -14.67
C MET A 145 -35.08 3.05 -15.15
N LEU A 146 -34.76 2.36 -16.26
CA LEU A 146 -33.38 2.17 -16.75
C LEU A 146 -32.96 3.16 -17.85
N SER A 147 -33.76 4.20 -18.09
CA SER A 147 -33.51 5.20 -19.11
C SER A 147 -32.45 6.22 -18.66
N LYS A 148 -31.66 6.71 -19.61
CA LYS A 148 -30.61 7.73 -19.37
C LYS A 148 -31.16 8.97 -18.66
N ASP A 149 -32.30 9.49 -19.11
CA ASP A 149 -32.92 10.71 -18.57
C ASP A 149 -33.32 10.60 -17.09
N THR A 150 -33.59 9.37 -16.61
CA THR A 150 -33.88 9.10 -15.20
C THR A 150 -32.60 8.85 -14.39
N LEU A 151 -31.70 8.00 -14.88
CA LEU A 151 -30.52 7.57 -14.11
C LEU A 151 -29.41 8.65 -14.06
N HIS A 152 -29.24 9.42 -15.13
CA HIS A 152 -28.15 10.40 -15.23
C HIS A 152 -28.28 11.53 -14.20
N PRO A 153 -29.44 12.21 -14.00
CA PRO A 153 -29.56 13.24 -12.97
C PRO A 153 -29.27 12.71 -11.56
N ILE A 154 -29.78 11.52 -11.22
CA ILE A 154 -29.58 10.91 -9.89
C ILE A 154 -28.10 10.61 -9.65
N LEU A 155 -27.38 10.10 -10.66
CA LEU A 155 -25.96 9.78 -10.54
C LEU A 155 -25.09 11.05 -10.39
N VAL A 156 -25.48 12.15 -11.03
CA VAL A 156 -24.87 13.47 -10.85
C VAL A 156 -25.08 13.99 -9.42
N ASP A 157 -26.28 13.82 -8.86
CA ASP A 157 -26.56 14.24 -7.49
C ASP A 157 -25.81 13.38 -6.46
N ILE A 158 -25.61 12.08 -6.72
CA ILE A 158 -24.76 11.21 -5.90
C ILE A 158 -23.33 11.71 -5.89
N ILE A 159 -22.71 11.95 -7.05
CA ILE A 159 -21.29 12.36 -7.09
C ILE A 159 -21.08 13.73 -6.42
N GLN A 160 -22.01 14.67 -6.59
CA GLN A 160 -21.95 15.97 -5.93
C GLN A 160 -22.14 15.87 -4.41
N ALA A 161 -23.08 15.04 -3.95
CA ALA A 161 -23.33 14.85 -2.53
C ALA A 161 -22.14 14.14 -1.86
N VAL A 162 -21.57 13.13 -2.51
CA VAL A 162 -20.40 12.43 -2.01
C VAL A 162 -19.17 13.36 -1.99
N ASN A 163 -18.91 14.14 -3.03
CA ASN A 163 -17.82 15.13 -3.07
C ASN A 163 -17.95 16.22 -1.98
N LYS A 164 -19.15 16.49 -1.46
CA LYS A 164 -19.37 17.41 -0.33
C LYS A 164 -19.16 16.79 1.05
N VAL A 165 -19.20 15.45 1.13
CA VAL A 165 -19.09 14.70 2.39
C VAL A 165 -17.69 14.09 2.55
N THR A 166 -17.03 13.72 1.45
CA THR A 166 -15.69 13.12 1.45
C THR A 166 -14.67 14.10 0.87
N ASP A 167 -13.68 14.49 1.67
CA ASP A 167 -12.69 15.51 1.27
C ASP A 167 -11.68 15.03 0.21
N ARG A 168 -11.60 13.72 -0.14
CA ARG A 168 -10.73 13.18 -1.22
C ARG A 168 -11.22 11.85 -1.82
N ASP A 169 -10.69 11.55 -3.02
CA ASP A 169 -10.98 10.40 -3.88
C ASP A 169 -11.05 9.06 -3.11
N PHE A 170 -12.25 8.50 -3.05
CA PHE A 170 -12.47 7.12 -2.64
C PHE A 170 -12.49 6.24 -3.89
N GLU A 171 -11.92 5.04 -3.80
CA GLU A 171 -11.68 4.12 -4.93
C GLU A 171 -12.93 3.83 -5.78
N ASP A 172 -14.11 3.81 -5.17
CA ASP A 172 -15.38 3.56 -5.86
C ASP A 172 -15.96 4.82 -6.56
N LYS A 173 -15.36 6.00 -6.38
CA LYS A 173 -15.71 7.22 -7.14
C LYS A 173 -15.44 7.06 -8.63
N GLY A 174 -14.34 6.39 -8.98
CA GLY A 174 -13.97 6.10 -10.37
C GLY A 174 -15.05 5.29 -11.09
N LYS A 175 -15.74 4.40 -10.37
CA LYS A 175 -16.86 3.62 -10.92
C LYS A 175 -18.09 4.48 -11.18
N ILE A 176 -18.42 5.41 -10.27
CA ILE A 176 -19.52 6.36 -10.46
C ILE A 176 -19.26 7.25 -11.68
N VAL A 177 -18.02 7.75 -11.83
CA VAL A 177 -17.60 8.55 -13.00
C VAL A 177 -17.62 7.72 -14.28
N GLN A 178 -17.16 6.48 -14.25
CA GLN A 178 -17.21 5.57 -15.40
C GLN A 178 -18.66 5.33 -15.86
N TRP A 179 -19.59 5.14 -14.93
CA TRP A 179 -21.01 4.99 -15.24
C TRP A 179 -21.66 6.29 -15.75
N LEU A 180 -21.23 7.46 -15.25
CA LEU A 180 -21.62 8.76 -15.84
C LEU A 180 -21.17 8.87 -17.30
N ILE A 181 -19.95 8.46 -17.63
CA ILE A 181 -19.44 8.45 -19.00
C ILE A 181 -20.28 7.50 -19.88
N THR A 182 -20.55 6.29 -19.40
CA THR A 182 -21.39 5.31 -20.12
C THR A 182 -22.79 5.85 -20.39
N LEU A 183 -23.45 6.43 -19.38
CA LEU A 183 -24.78 7.03 -19.55
C LEU A 183 -24.75 8.24 -20.48
N ASN A 184 -23.71 9.07 -20.45
CA ASN A 184 -23.62 10.24 -21.31
C ASN A 184 -23.45 9.87 -22.79
N GLN A 185 -22.80 8.74 -23.10
CA GLN A 185 -22.62 8.21 -24.46
C GLN A 185 -23.89 7.57 -25.06
N MET A 186 -24.91 7.28 -24.25
CA MET A 186 -26.19 6.74 -24.71
C MET A 186 -27.14 7.83 -25.25
N ARG A 187 -28.08 7.47 -26.12
CA ARG A 187 -29.16 8.39 -26.55
C ARG A 187 -30.15 8.64 -25.40
N ALA A 188 -30.83 9.79 -25.41
CA ALA A 188 -31.73 10.19 -24.32
C ALA A 188 -32.85 9.18 -24.01
N ALA A 189 -33.35 8.49 -25.05
CA ALA A 189 -34.40 7.47 -24.94
C ALA A 189 -33.86 6.03 -24.89
N GLU A 190 -32.55 5.86 -24.76
CA GLU A 190 -31.91 4.54 -24.70
C GLU A 190 -31.88 4.04 -23.25
N GLU A 191 -32.28 2.78 -23.07
CA GLU A 191 -32.31 2.10 -21.78
C GLU A 191 -31.09 1.19 -21.63
N LEU A 192 -30.58 1.05 -20.40
CA LEU A 192 -29.54 0.07 -20.10
C LEU A 192 -30.05 -1.35 -20.30
N THR A 193 -29.19 -2.25 -20.78
CA THR A 193 -29.55 -3.66 -20.81
C THR A 193 -29.71 -4.23 -19.39
N PRO A 194 -30.49 -5.30 -19.18
CA PRO A 194 -30.65 -5.94 -17.88
C PRO A 194 -29.31 -6.35 -17.23
N GLU A 195 -28.31 -6.72 -18.03
CA GLU A 195 -26.96 -7.05 -17.58
C GLU A 195 -26.20 -5.79 -17.12
N GLN A 196 -26.28 -4.70 -17.89
CA GLN A 196 -25.67 -3.42 -17.52
C GLN A 196 -26.31 -2.84 -16.25
N ALA A 197 -27.62 -2.93 -16.11
CA ALA A 197 -28.34 -2.48 -14.92
C ALA A 197 -27.91 -3.25 -13.66
N ARG A 198 -27.71 -4.57 -13.76
CA ARG A 198 -27.17 -5.38 -12.66
C ARG A 198 -25.74 -5.00 -12.30
N GLN A 199 -24.89 -4.76 -13.29
CA GLN A 199 -23.50 -4.34 -13.06
C GLN A 199 -23.46 -2.95 -12.41
N LEU A 200 -24.25 -2.01 -12.91
CA LEU A 200 -24.41 -0.67 -12.34
C LEU A 200 -24.89 -0.72 -10.89
N GLN A 201 -25.90 -1.55 -10.59
CA GLN A 201 -26.38 -1.76 -9.23
C GLN A 201 -25.31 -2.34 -8.31
N PHE A 202 -24.52 -3.31 -8.80
CA PHE A 202 -23.42 -3.91 -8.04
C PHE A 202 -22.33 -2.89 -7.72
N ASP A 203 -21.90 -2.11 -8.72
CA ASP A 203 -20.85 -1.10 -8.56
C ASP A 203 -21.28 0.03 -7.62
N LEU A 204 -22.54 0.48 -7.70
CA LEU A 204 -23.07 1.49 -6.78
C LEU A 204 -23.37 0.96 -5.39
N SER A 205 -23.71 -0.33 -5.24
CA SER A 205 -23.81 -0.96 -3.91
C SER A 205 -22.43 -1.02 -3.23
N ALA A 206 -21.38 -1.36 -3.98
CA ALA A 206 -20.02 -1.32 -3.47
C ALA A 206 -19.59 0.11 -3.07
N ALA A 207 -19.93 1.12 -3.89
CA ALA A 207 -19.67 2.52 -3.57
C ALA A 207 -20.41 3.00 -2.31
N TYR A 208 -21.68 2.59 -2.14
CA TYR A 208 -22.49 2.92 -0.97
C TYR A 208 -21.99 2.23 0.30
N ASP A 209 -21.55 0.97 0.20
CA ASP A 209 -20.92 0.25 1.32
C ASP A 209 -19.57 0.88 1.70
N GLY A 210 -18.78 1.32 0.73
CA GLY A 210 -17.55 2.09 0.96
C GLY A 210 -17.85 3.40 1.70
N PHE A 211 -18.85 4.14 1.23
CA PHE A 211 -19.33 5.38 1.86
C PHE A 211 -19.84 5.16 3.30
N LYS A 212 -20.63 4.10 3.53
CA LYS A 212 -21.12 3.73 4.88
C LYS A 212 -20.01 3.35 5.85
N ARG A 213 -18.95 2.67 5.39
CA ARG A 213 -17.82 2.28 6.27
C ARG A 213 -17.03 3.48 6.79
N VAL A 214 -16.96 4.57 6.03
CA VAL A 214 -16.37 5.84 6.49
C VAL A 214 -17.27 6.52 7.54
N LEU A 215 -18.60 6.32 7.45
CA LEU A 215 -19.60 6.84 8.39
C LEU A 215 -19.72 6.04 9.70
N ASP A 216 -19.33 4.76 9.71
CA ASP A 216 -19.33 3.88 10.91
C ASP A 216 -18.25 4.27 11.94
N LEU A 217 -17.31 5.17 11.62
CA LEU A 217 -16.33 5.70 12.56
C LEU A 217 -16.89 6.90 13.34
N PRO A 218 -16.67 7.01 14.67
CA PRO A 218 -17.14 8.13 15.47
C PRO A 218 -16.65 9.45 14.94
N GLN A 219 -17.57 10.31 14.50
CA GLN A 219 -17.16 11.57 13.89
C GLN A 219 -16.83 12.61 14.98
N LEU A 220 -15.66 13.24 14.91
CA LEU A 220 -15.18 14.16 15.95
C LEU A 220 -16.13 15.35 16.20
N TYR A 221 -16.89 15.78 15.19
CA TYR A 221 -17.90 16.82 15.34
C TYR A 221 -19.10 16.39 16.21
N GLN A 222 -19.35 15.08 16.35
CA GLN A 222 -20.41 14.52 17.21
C GLN A 222 -19.99 14.47 18.69
N ARG A 223 -18.74 14.85 19.00
CA ARG A 223 -18.16 14.83 20.35
C ARG A 223 -18.31 13.46 21.03
N PRO A 224 -17.82 12.37 20.41
CA PRO A 224 -17.89 11.03 20.99
C PRO A 224 -17.12 10.95 22.32
N SER A 225 -17.51 10.00 23.17
CA SER A 225 -16.84 9.79 24.46
C SER A 225 -15.40 9.29 24.25
N GLY A 226 -14.49 9.60 25.18
CA GLY A 226 -13.11 9.13 25.07
C GLY A 226 -13.02 7.60 25.06
N THR A 227 -13.88 6.93 25.82
CA THR A 227 -14.02 5.46 25.82
C THR A 227 -14.43 4.89 24.46
N GLU A 228 -15.28 5.59 23.72
CA GLU A 228 -15.73 5.17 22.38
C GLU A 228 -14.61 5.34 21.35
N ILE A 229 -13.89 6.45 21.40
CA ILE A 229 -12.71 6.68 20.55
C ILE A 229 -11.64 5.62 20.84
N LEU A 230 -11.34 5.34 22.10
CA LEU A 230 -10.35 4.33 22.50
C LEU A 230 -10.77 2.92 22.08
N SER A 231 -12.05 2.56 22.19
CA SER A 231 -12.57 1.28 21.70
C SER A 231 -12.34 1.11 20.20
N VAL A 232 -12.64 2.15 19.42
CA VAL A 232 -12.42 2.13 17.97
C VAL A 232 -10.93 2.09 17.62
N LEU A 233 -10.08 2.82 18.35
CA LEU A 233 -8.62 2.76 18.16
C LEU A 233 -8.06 1.38 18.53
N ALA A 234 -8.67 0.65 19.47
CA ALA A 234 -8.34 -0.72 19.78
C ALA A 234 -8.74 -1.68 18.64
N ASP A 235 -9.94 -1.51 18.08
CA ASP A 235 -10.41 -2.27 16.91
C ASP A 235 -9.57 -1.99 15.65
N LEU A 236 -9.00 -0.78 15.56
CA LEU A 236 -8.06 -0.38 14.52
C LEU A 236 -6.62 -0.85 14.80
N SER A 237 -6.33 -1.61 15.86
CA SER A 237 -4.98 -2.16 16.06
C SER A 237 -4.62 -3.16 14.95
N GLN A 238 -3.41 -3.05 14.41
CA GLN A 238 -2.84 -4.09 13.55
C GLN A 238 -1.77 -4.85 14.34
N GLY A 239 -1.96 -6.17 14.47
CA GLY A 239 -0.89 -7.04 14.95
C GLY A 239 0.25 -7.15 13.92
N PRO A 240 1.45 -7.58 14.33
CA PRO A 240 2.54 -7.83 13.39
C PRO A 240 2.09 -8.77 12.26
N VAL A 241 2.46 -8.43 11.03
CA VAL A 241 2.11 -9.19 9.84
C VAL A 241 2.73 -10.59 9.94
N SER A 242 1.91 -11.64 9.92
CA SER A 242 2.40 -13.02 9.94
C SER A 242 3.07 -13.38 8.61
N TRP A 243 4.22 -14.04 8.68
CA TRP A 243 4.95 -14.55 7.52
C TRP A 243 4.64 -16.03 7.23
N ASP A 244 3.68 -16.62 7.94
CA ASP A 244 3.31 -18.02 7.73
C ASP A 244 2.50 -18.22 6.45
N THR A 245 2.96 -19.15 5.60
CA THR A 245 2.31 -19.54 4.35
C THR A 245 1.15 -20.51 4.54
N THR A 246 0.88 -20.95 5.78
CA THR A 246 -0.26 -21.83 6.05
C THR A 246 -1.55 -21.01 6.08
N SER A 247 -2.43 -21.32 5.14
CA SER A 247 -3.79 -20.81 4.96
C SER A 247 -4.75 -21.05 6.13
N SER A 248 -4.23 -21.39 7.31
CA SER A 248 -4.97 -21.77 8.51
C SER A 248 -4.54 -21.03 9.78
N SER A 249 -3.64 -20.04 9.70
CA SER A 249 -3.54 -19.07 10.79
C SER A 249 -4.86 -18.29 10.81
N ALA A 250 -5.68 -18.57 11.82
CA ALA A 250 -6.92 -17.88 12.07
C ALA A 250 -6.61 -16.38 12.04
N GLU A 251 -7.00 -15.71 10.96
CA GLU A 251 -6.99 -14.26 10.93
C GLU A 251 -7.72 -13.80 12.19
N PRO A 252 -7.17 -12.83 12.95
CA PRO A 252 -7.84 -12.37 14.15
C PRO A 252 -9.28 -12.02 13.77
N LYS A 253 -10.24 -12.59 14.52
CA LYS A 253 -11.69 -12.37 14.37
C LYS A 253 -12.07 -10.93 14.76
N GLY A 254 -11.33 -9.94 14.27
CA GLY A 254 -11.63 -8.53 14.34
C GLY A 254 -12.19 -8.08 12.99
N ARG A 255 -13.14 -7.15 13.04
CA ARG A 255 -13.75 -6.51 11.87
C ARG A 255 -12.62 -5.84 11.07
N ARG A 256 -12.08 -6.48 10.03
CA ARG A 256 -11.08 -5.88 9.13
C ARG A 256 -11.74 -4.69 8.41
N ILE A 257 -11.54 -3.49 8.95
CA ILE A 257 -11.88 -2.25 8.26
C ILE A 257 -10.85 -2.10 7.14
N LYS A 258 -11.30 -2.11 5.88
CA LYS A 258 -10.43 -1.82 4.73
C LYS A 258 -9.75 -0.46 4.97
N SER A 259 -8.46 -0.37 4.68
CA SER A 259 -7.55 0.76 4.98
C SER A 259 -7.98 2.14 4.48
N ASN A 260 -9.04 2.23 3.68
CA ASN A 260 -9.43 3.43 2.98
C ASN A 260 -10.10 4.41 3.97
N GLY A 261 -9.45 5.55 4.20
CA GLY A 261 -9.93 6.62 5.11
C GLY A 261 -9.44 6.51 6.56
N VAL A 262 -8.88 5.37 6.98
CA VAL A 262 -8.36 5.20 8.35
C VAL A 262 -7.18 6.14 8.65
N PRO A 263 -6.14 6.29 7.78
CA PRO A 263 -5.06 7.24 8.05
C PRO A 263 -5.56 8.68 8.20
N ALA A 264 -6.56 9.08 7.41
CA ALA A 264 -7.16 10.41 7.48
C ALA A 264 -7.94 10.61 8.79
N TYR A 265 -8.70 9.59 9.22
CA TYR A 265 -9.39 9.60 10.50
C TYR A 265 -8.43 9.69 11.70
N LEU A 266 -7.36 8.90 11.69
CA LEU A 266 -6.31 8.95 12.71
C LEU A 266 -5.61 10.31 12.74
N THR A 267 -5.29 10.87 11.57
CA THR A 267 -4.72 12.22 11.45
C THR A 267 -5.67 13.28 11.99
N ALA A 268 -6.98 13.15 11.75
CA ALA A 268 -7.99 14.07 12.29
C ALA A 268 -8.10 13.99 13.82
N ILE A 269 -7.96 12.81 14.42
CA ILE A 269 -7.90 12.64 15.88
C ILE A 269 -6.66 13.38 16.43
N ILE A 270 -5.49 13.15 15.84
CA ILE A 270 -4.22 13.74 16.27
C ILE A 270 -4.24 15.27 16.13
N ALA A 271 -4.83 15.79 15.05
CA ALA A 271 -4.94 17.22 14.81
C ALA A 271 -6.03 17.91 15.66
N SER A 272 -6.95 17.15 16.26
CA SER A 272 -8.05 17.69 17.05
C SER A 272 -7.61 18.02 18.47
N PRO A 273 -7.98 19.19 19.02
CA PRO A 273 -7.71 19.52 20.42
C PRO A 273 -8.56 18.69 21.42
N LEU A 274 -9.52 17.90 20.94
CA LEU A 274 -10.41 17.06 21.76
C LEU A 274 -11.02 17.81 22.96
N SER A 275 -11.41 19.08 22.74
CA SER A 275 -11.77 20.04 23.79
C SER A 275 -13.05 19.72 24.57
N TRP A 276 -13.83 18.74 24.11
CA TRP A 276 -15.02 18.25 24.81
C TRP A 276 -14.72 17.14 25.82
N LEU A 277 -13.49 16.63 25.87
CA LEU A 277 -13.06 15.65 26.87
C LEU A 277 -12.63 16.34 28.16
N ASN A 278 -12.86 15.68 29.29
CA ASN A 278 -12.80 16.32 30.60
C ASN A 278 -11.39 16.36 31.21
N THR A 279 -10.47 15.49 30.75
CA THR A 279 -9.13 15.36 31.36
C THR A 279 -8.02 15.40 30.31
N ASP A 280 -6.87 16.00 30.66
CA ASP A 280 -5.67 15.98 29.81
C ASP A 280 -5.14 14.55 29.61
N ALA A 281 -5.19 13.72 30.66
CA ALA A 281 -4.74 12.33 30.60
C ALA A 281 -5.53 11.49 29.57
N GLU A 282 -6.85 11.69 29.49
CA GLU A 282 -7.70 11.00 28.49
C GLU A 282 -7.39 11.47 27.06
N ARG A 283 -7.08 12.77 26.87
CA ARG A 283 -6.64 13.30 25.58
C ARG A 283 -5.30 12.71 25.15
N GLU A 284 -4.32 12.70 26.05
CA GLU A 284 -2.99 12.15 25.82
C GLU A 284 -3.06 10.68 25.41
N GLN A 285 -3.82 9.87 26.15
CA GLN A 285 -4.05 8.46 25.82
C GLN A 285 -4.65 8.26 24.42
N ILE A 286 -5.61 9.11 24.01
CA ILE A 286 -6.23 9.03 22.68
C ILE A 286 -5.26 9.44 21.59
N TRP A 287 -4.49 10.51 21.78
CA TRP A 287 -3.48 10.96 20.80
C TRP A 287 -2.36 9.93 20.64
N ASP A 288 -1.90 9.32 21.73
CA ASP A 288 -0.90 8.27 21.71
C ASP A 288 -1.41 7.04 20.95
N ALA A 289 -2.62 6.57 21.29
CA ALA A 289 -3.23 5.44 20.61
C ALA A 289 -3.46 5.73 19.12
N ALA A 290 -3.95 6.92 18.75
CA ALA A 290 -4.15 7.29 17.34
C ALA A 290 -2.83 7.39 16.57
N SER A 291 -1.80 7.97 17.18
CA SER A 291 -0.45 8.08 16.60
C SER A 291 0.18 6.71 16.40
N GLN A 292 0.02 5.81 17.38
CA GLN A 292 0.48 4.42 17.27
C GLN A 292 -0.21 3.70 16.12
N ARG A 293 -1.54 3.77 16.01
CA ARG A 293 -2.30 3.16 14.91
C ARG A 293 -1.92 3.70 13.53
N LEU A 294 -1.52 4.97 13.46
CA LEU A 294 -1.07 5.62 12.22
C LEU A 294 0.35 5.16 11.85
N SER A 295 1.24 5.07 12.83
CA SER A 295 2.61 4.57 12.69
C SER A 295 2.64 3.10 12.26
N GLU A 296 1.79 2.23 12.84
CA GLU A 296 1.60 0.82 12.44
C GLU A 296 1.30 0.66 10.93
N ARG A 297 0.70 1.69 10.32
CA ARG A 297 0.25 1.70 8.92
C ARG A 297 1.17 2.46 7.98
N SER A 298 2.25 3.06 8.48
CA SER A 298 3.16 3.92 7.72
C SER A 298 4.32 3.15 7.06
N GLY A 299 4.20 1.82 6.97
CA GLY A 299 5.27 0.91 6.51
C GLY A 299 6.37 0.75 7.56
N ARG A 300 7.33 -0.16 7.33
CA ARG A 300 8.34 -0.51 8.34
C ARG A 300 9.22 0.69 8.73
N SER A 301 9.56 1.58 7.80
CA SER A 301 10.37 2.78 8.06
C SER A 301 9.64 3.86 8.87
N GLY A 302 8.31 3.85 8.89
CA GLY A 302 7.48 4.77 9.69
C GLY A 302 6.96 4.14 11.00
N MET A 303 7.24 2.87 11.22
CA MET A 303 6.82 2.11 12.41
C MET A 303 7.91 2.16 13.49
N GLY A 304 7.50 2.26 14.75
CA GLY A 304 8.39 2.19 15.91
C GLY A 304 9.07 0.83 16.09
N ASP A 305 9.55 0.59 17.31
CA ASP A 305 10.02 -0.71 17.74
C ASP A 305 8.92 -1.77 17.58
N LEU A 306 9.34 -2.99 17.25
CA LEU A 306 8.42 -4.08 17.00
C LEU A 306 8.93 -5.36 17.64
N THR A 307 8.12 -5.97 18.48
CA THR A 307 8.35 -7.33 18.93
C THR A 307 7.44 -8.28 18.16
N ARG A 308 8.02 -9.32 17.56
CA ARG A 308 7.30 -10.30 16.73
C ARG A 308 7.69 -11.73 17.09
N LYS A 309 6.75 -12.64 16.85
CA LYS A 309 6.92 -14.07 17.12
C LYS A 309 7.09 -14.85 15.82
N PHE A 310 8.15 -15.65 15.73
CA PHE A 310 8.47 -16.50 14.60
C PHE A 310 8.18 -17.97 14.93
N ARG A 311 7.47 -18.66 14.04
CA ARG A 311 6.99 -20.03 14.26
C ARG A 311 7.74 -21.01 13.36
N ILE A 312 8.70 -21.73 13.93
CA ILE A 312 9.54 -22.67 13.19
C ILE A 312 9.01 -24.10 13.41
N PRO A 313 8.52 -24.79 12.35
CA PRO A 313 8.03 -26.16 12.47
C PRO A 313 9.21 -27.13 12.63
N LEU A 314 9.33 -27.77 13.80
CA LEU A 314 10.41 -28.73 14.08
C LEU A 314 10.17 -30.11 13.47
N THR A 315 8.90 -30.50 13.31
CA THR A 315 8.49 -31.75 12.66
C THR A 315 7.27 -31.48 11.79
N PRO A 316 7.04 -32.27 10.73
CA PRO A 316 5.84 -32.16 9.89
C PRO A 316 4.52 -32.31 10.67
N ASN A 317 4.54 -32.94 11.85
CA ASN A 317 3.35 -33.38 12.59
C ASN A 317 3.10 -32.62 13.92
N GLY A 318 3.70 -31.44 14.16
CA GLY A 318 3.06 -30.44 15.03
C GLY A 318 3.88 -29.78 16.14
N SER A 319 5.14 -30.16 16.38
CA SER A 319 5.98 -29.40 17.33
C SER A 319 6.49 -28.11 16.68
N ILE A 320 6.13 -26.96 17.23
CA ILE A 320 6.53 -25.64 16.75
C ILE A 320 7.47 -24.99 17.78
N LEU A 321 8.61 -24.50 17.32
CA LEU A 321 9.48 -23.61 18.07
C LEU A 321 9.00 -22.17 17.84
N GLU A 322 8.56 -21.51 18.90
CA GLU A 322 8.12 -20.11 18.84
C GLU A 322 9.21 -19.22 19.44
N LEU A 323 9.84 -18.38 18.61
CA LEU A 323 10.88 -17.44 18.99
C LEU A 323 10.29 -16.03 19.06
N GLU A 324 10.68 -15.24 20.05
CA GLU A 324 10.26 -13.84 20.14
C GLU A 324 11.47 -12.94 19.87
N LEU A 325 11.37 -12.06 18.88
CA LEU A 325 12.44 -11.13 18.53
C LEU A 325 11.95 -9.69 18.60
N HIS A 326 12.76 -8.86 19.23
CA HIS A 326 12.67 -7.41 19.21
C HIS A 326 13.46 -6.85 18.02
N GLU A 327 12.75 -6.10 17.18
CA GLU A 327 13.27 -5.35 16.05
C GLU A 327 13.12 -3.85 16.33
N PRO A 328 14.22 -3.15 16.67
CA PRO A 328 14.21 -1.70 16.84
C PRO A 328 13.64 -0.93 15.65
N ALA A 329 13.26 0.34 15.87
CA ALA A 329 12.83 1.22 14.80
C ALA A 329 13.95 1.40 13.76
N LEU A 330 13.61 1.30 12.47
CA LEU A 330 14.56 1.53 11.37
C LEU A 330 14.86 3.02 11.25
N THR A 331 15.88 3.45 11.97
CA THR A 331 16.54 4.74 11.76
C THR A 331 17.68 4.55 10.75
N SER A 332 18.03 5.60 10.00
CA SER A 332 18.98 5.57 8.87
C SER A 332 20.21 4.65 9.09
N ASP A 333 20.48 3.80 8.12
CA ASP A 333 21.57 2.79 8.01
C ASP A 333 21.48 1.52 8.91
N ASN A 334 20.42 1.32 9.68
CA ASN A 334 20.30 0.17 10.60
C ASN A 334 19.61 -1.09 10.01
N LEU A 335 20.09 -1.60 8.87
CA LEU A 335 19.49 -2.79 8.22
C LEU A 335 19.56 -4.07 9.08
N GLY A 336 20.53 -4.16 10.00
CA GLY A 336 20.72 -5.30 10.91
C GLY A 336 19.66 -5.45 12.01
N PHE A 337 18.87 -4.41 12.28
CA PHE A 337 17.79 -4.46 13.29
C PHE A 337 16.48 -5.06 12.77
N LYS A 338 16.43 -5.38 11.48
CA LYS A 338 15.28 -5.99 10.83
C LYS A 338 15.52 -7.48 10.61
N THR A 339 14.55 -8.32 10.95
CA THR A 339 14.54 -9.69 10.46
C THR A 339 14.14 -9.69 8.99
N TRP A 340 14.76 -10.54 8.17
CA TRP A 340 14.52 -10.64 6.72
C TRP A 340 13.95 -12.01 6.33
N ALA A 341 13.22 -12.11 5.20
CA ALA A 341 12.58 -13.35 4.77
C ALA A 341 13.56 -14.53 4.66
N SER A 342 14.76 -14.28 4.13
CA SER A 342 15.91 -15.19 4.05
C SER A 342 16.26 -15.81 5.40
N SER A 343 16.35 -15.02 6.47
CA SER A 343 16.61 -15.54 7.82
C SER A 343 15.49 -16.44 8.32
N TYR A 344 14.22 -16.12 8.02
CA TYR A 344 13.09 -16.94 8.44
C TYR A 344 13.00 -18.25 7.67
N LEU A 345 13.23 -18.21 6.36
CA LEU A 345 13.26 -19.39 5.51
C LEU A 345 14.41 -20.33 5.91
N LEU A 346 15.62 -19.80 6.14
CA LEU A 346 16.75 -20.60 6.61
C LEU A 346 16.44 -21.25 7.96
N ALA A 347 15.86 -20.49 8.90
CA ALA A 347 15.45 -21.00 10.20
C ALA A 347 14.40 -22.13 10.09
N LYS A 348 13.45 -22.03 9.16
CA LYS A 348 12.49 -23.10 8.84
C LYS A 348 13.12 -24.32 8.17
N ARG A 349 14.27 -24.15 7.51
CA ARG A 349 14.99 -25.21 6.83
C ARG A 349 15.90 -26.00 7.77
N LEU A 350 16.43 -25.38 8.82
CA LEU A 350 17.33 -26.02 9.80
C LEU A 350 16.86 -27.41 10.31
N PRO A 351 15.57 -27.66 10.63
CA PRO A 351 15.12 -28.99 11.04
C PRO A 351 15.32 -30.06 9.97
N LEU A 352 15.22 -29.69 8.69
CA LEU A 352 15.44 -30.57 7.54
C LEU A 352 16.94 -30.82 7.30
N LEU A 353 17.78 -29.85 7.66
CA LEU A 353 19.24 -29.93 7.49
C LEU A 353 19.95 -30.59 8.67
N ARG A 354 19.26 -30.83 9.79
CA ARG A 354 19.87 -31.31 11.05
C ARG A 354 20.84 -32.48 10.87
N SER A 355 20.51 -33.47 10.03
CA SER A 355 21.36 -34.64 9.80
C SER A 355 22.62 -34.37 8.98
N GLN A 356 22.68 -33.23 8.29
CA GLN A 356 23.80 -32.80 7.45
C GLN A 356 24.77 -31.86 8.17
N LEU A 357 24.36 -31.29 9.31
CA LEU A 357 25.11 -30.29 10.07
C LEU A 357 25.79 -30.91 11.28
N SER A 358 27.01 -30.47 11.57
CA SER A 358 27.72 -30.81 12.79
C SER A 358 27.27 -29.88 13.92
N ASP A 359 26.95 -30.44 15.09
CA ASP A 359 26.53 -29.70 16.29
C ASP A 359 27.70 -29.43 17.24
N SER A 360 28.93 -29.80 16.86
CA SER A 360 30.12 -29.67 17.72
C SER A 360 30.54 -28.22 17.99
N SER A 361 30.46 -27.35 16.99
CA SER A 361 30.68 -25.90 17.11
C SER A 361 29.98 -25.16 15.97
N VAL A 362 29.14 -24.18 16.32
CA VAL A 362 28.30 -23.47 15.35
C VAL A 362 28.50 -21.96 15.48
N LEU A 363 28.70 -21.30 14.35
CA LEU A 363 28.84 -19.85 14.22
C LEU A 363 27.78 -19.32 13.25
N GLU A 364 27.12 -18.22 13.62
CA GLU A 364 26.34 -17.41 12.68
C GLU A 364 27.09 -16.11 12.37
N LEU A 365 27.26 -15.83 11.08
CA LEU A 365 27.85 -14.59 10.57
C LEU A 365 26.75 -13.63 10.13
N GLY A 366 26.76 -12.41 10.67
CA GLY A 366 25.76 -11.39 10.31
C GLY A 366 24.38 -11.75 10.85
N ALA A 367 24.32 -12.04 12.15
CA ALA A 367 23.13 -12.59 12.79
C ALA A 367 21.94 -11.61 12.82
N GLY A 368 22.19 -10.30 12.74
CA GLY A 368 21.18 -9.25 12.83
C GLY A 368 20.36 -9.38 14.11
N THR A 369 19.09 -9.70 13.96
CA THR A 369 18.16 -9.96 15.09
C THR A 369 18.39 -11.30 15.81
N GLY A 370 19.15 -12.23 15.22
CA GLY A 370 19.51 -13.53 15.80
C GLY A 370 18.57 -14.69 15.49
N LEU A 371 17.65 -14.53 14.53
CA LEU A 371 16.62 -15.55 14.24
C LEU A 371 17.21 -16.92 13.93
N VAL A 372 18.20 -16.99 13.04
CA VAL A 372 18.75 -18.28 12.57
C VAL A 372 19.58 -18.93 13.68
N GLY A 373 20.44 -18.20 14.38
CA GLY A 373 21.29 -18.75 15.43
C GLY A 373 20.51 -19.21 16.66
N ILE A 374 19.49 -18.46 17.09
CA ILE A 374 18.61 -18.89 18.19
C ILE A 374 17.84 -20.16 17.78
N ALA A 375 17.33 -20.21 16.55
CA ALA A 375 16.70 -21.40 16.01
C ALA A 375 17.69 -22.58 15.96
N ALA A 376 18.91 -22.36 15.47
CA ALA A 376 19.96 -23.37 15.38
C ALA A 376 20.35 -23.92 16.75
N ALA A 377 20.46 -23.07 17.78
CA ALA A 377 20.77 -23.50 19.14
C ALA A 377 19.70 -24.46 19.68
N ALA A 378 18.42 -24.14 19.51
CA ALA A 378 17.32 -25.01 19.92
C ALA A 378 17.20 -26.27 19.05
N ILE A 379 17.34 -26.14 17.74
CA ILE A 379 17.17 -27.24 16.79
C ILE A 379 18.33 -28.21 16.90
N LEU A 380 19.58 -27.76 16.85
CA LEU A 380 20.76 -28.62 16.95
C LEU A 380 21.01 -29.09 18.39
N ARG A 381 20.46 -28.39 19.39
CA ARG A 381 20.66 -28.65 20.83
C ARG A 381 22.13 -28.48 21.23
N THR A 382 22.70 -27.37 20.80
CA THR A 382 24.11 -27.05 21.01
C THR A 382 24.30 -25.58 21.35
N HIS A 383 25.55 -25.21 21.63
CA HIS A 383 25.97 -23.84 21.78
C HIS A 383 26.22 -23.19 20.41
N VAL A 384 25.64 -22.02 20.17
CA VAL A 384 25.82 -21.25 18.94
C VAL A 384 26.39 -19.88 19.28
N MET A 385 27.46 -19.49 18.59
CA MET A 385 28.00 -18.14 18.65
C MET A 385 27.37 -17.31 17.54
N LEU A 386 26.64 -16.25 17.90
CA LEU A 386 26.00 -15.35 16.95
C LEU A 386 26.83 -14.08 16.84
N THR A 387 27.22 -13.70 15.63
CA THR A 387 28.14 -12.58 15.44
C THR A 387 27.60 -11.50 14.52
N ASP A 388 27.88 -10.25 14.87
CA ASP A 388 27.54 -9.07 14.08
C ASP A 388 28.42 -7.87 14.49
N LEU A 389 28.15 -6.70 13.92
CA LEU A 389 28.84 -5.44 14.23
C LEU A 389 28.51 -4.91 15.65
N PRO A 390 29.39 -4.10 16.26
CA PRO A 390 29.22 -3.58 17.63
C PRO A 390 27.87 -2.90 17.91
N GLU A 391 27.29 -2.25 16.91
CA GLU A 391 26.00 -1.58 17.01
C GLU A 391 24.81 -2.54 17.03
N ILE A 392 24.95 -3.75 16.46
CA ILE A 392 23.87 -4.75 16.38
C ILE A 392 23.87 -5.65 17.61
N VAL A 393 25.06 -5.98 18.14
CA VAL A 393 25.25 -6.93 19.26
C VAL A 393 24.40 -6.61 20.50
N PRO A 394 24.21 -5.35 20.95
CA PRO A 394 23.35 -5.06 22.10
C PRO A 394 21.89 -5.52 21.93
N ASN A 395 21.31 -5.36 20.73
CA ASN A 395 19.95 -5.83 20.45
C ASN A 395 19.91 -7.35 20.31
N LEU A 396 20.95 -7.93 19.71
CA LEU A 396 21.12 -9.38 19.61
C LEU A 396 21.15 -10.03 21.01
N ASP A 397 21.90 -9.47 21.96
CA ASP A 397 21.94 -9.90 23.36
C ASP A 397 20.55 -9.81 24.03
N ASN A 398 19.80 -8.74 23.79
CA ASN A 398 18.43 -8.60 24.30
C ASN A 398 17.53 -9.73 23.77
N ASN A 399 17.62 -10.05 22.48
CA ASN A 399 16.88 -11.17 21.88
C ASN A 399 17.32 -12.53 22.42
N LEU A 400 18.62 -12.74 22.69
CA LEU A 400 19.11 -13.95 23.35
C LEU A 400 18.53 -14.12 24.75
N GLN A 401 18.49 -13.04 25.54
CA GLN A 401 17.93 -13.05 26.89
C GLN A 401 16.42 -13.36 26.87
N ALA A 402 15.67 -12.74 25.95
CA ALA A 402 14.24 -13.01 25.79
C ALA A 402 13.93 -14.48 25.47
N ASN A 403 14.85 -15.18 24.79
CA ASN A 403 14.69 -16.60 24.41
C ASN A 403 15.47 -17.58 25.31
N GLY A 404 16.10 -17.12 26.40
CA GLY A 404 16.98 -17.96 27.23
C GLY A 404 16.29 -19.18 27.86
N SER A 405 15.06 -19.01 28.38
CA SER A 405 14.28 -20.14 28.94
C SER A 405 13.86 -21.16 27.87
N LEU A 406 13.61 -20.68 26.65
CA LEU A 406 13.29 -21.54 25.52
C LEU A 406 14.51 -22.37 25.12
N LEU A 407 15.68 -21.73 24.96
CA LEU A 407 16.92 -22.43 24.64
C LEU A 407 17.25 -23.52 25.68
N ALA A 408 17.12 -23.19 26.97
CA ALA A 408 17.31 -24.16 28.06
C ALA A 408 16.37 -25.38 27.94
N THR A 409 15.11 -25.17 27.53
CA THR A 409 14.13 -26.25 27.31
C THR A 409 14.58 -27.23 26.23
N TYR A 410 15.26 -26.74 25.20
CA TYR A 410 15.78 -27.56 24.10
C TYR A 410 17.24 -28.01 24.29
N SER A 411 17.82 -27.77 25.47
CA SER A 411 19.24 -28.06 25.74
C SER A 411 20.20 -27.34 24.78
N GLY A 412 19.78 -26.17 24.27
CA GLY A 412 20.62 -25.27 23.48
C GLY A 412 21.14 -24.12 24.33
N SER A 413 22.14 -23.41 23.83
CA SER A 413 22.58 -22.12 24.37
C SER A 413 23.12 -21.25 23.26
N ALA A 414 23.18 -19.94 23.49
CA ALA A 414 23.69 -19.01 22.49
C ALA A 414 24.35 -17.82 23.18
N GLU A 415 25.37 -17.26 22.55
CA GLU A 415 26.04 -16.03 22.98
C GLU A 415 26.23 -15.09 21.80
N ALA A 416 26.16 -13.78 22.04
CA ALA A 416 26.47 -12.77 21.05
C ALA A 416 27.94 -12.36 21.16
N ALA A 417 28.59 -12.17 20.02
CA ALA A 417 29.95 -11.63 19.97
C ALA A 417 30.12 -10.65 18.80
N VAL A 418 31.04 -9.71 18.96
CA VAL A 418 31.41 -8.78 17.88
C VAL A 418 32.33 -9.50 16.91
N LEU A 419 32.02 -9.42 15.62
CA LEU A 419 32.91 -9.84 14.54
C LEU A 419 32.80 -8.89 13.34
N ASP A 420 33.87 -8.14 13.10
CA ASP A 420 34.02 -7.36 11.87
C ASP A 420 34.68 -8.25 10.82
N TRP A 421 33.99 -8.50 9.71
CA TRP A 421 34.51 -9.34 8.64
C TRP A 421 35.75 -8.77 7.94
N SER A 422 36.04 -7.47 8.08
CA SER A 422 37.28 -6.85 7.60
C SER A 422 38.51 -7.30 8.39
N ASP A 423 38.31 -7.74 9.63
CA ASP A 423 39.31 -8.39 10.47
C ASP A 423 38.75 -9.71 11.04
N PRO A 424 38.85 -10.83 10.31
CA PRO A 424 38.36 -12.12 10.78
C PRO A 424 38.96 -12.58 12.12
N ALA A 425 40.13 -12.05 12.52
CA ALA A 425 40.75 -12.36 13.80
C ALA A 425 40.18 -11.55 14.98
N SER A 426 39.28 -10.59 14.72
CA SER A 426 38.68 -9.70 15.73
C SER A 426 37.72 -10.40 16.69
N LEU A 427 37.29 -11.63 16.40
CA LEU A 427 36.40 -12.42 17.26
C LEU A 427 37.05 -12.66 18.63
N ALA A 428 36.66 -11.83 19.60
CA ALA A 428 37.42 -11.63 20.82
C ALA A 428 37.08 -12.61 21.93
N HIS A 429 37.36 -13.91 21.80
CA HIS A 429 37.44 -14.88 22.92
C HIS A 429 38.66 -15.80 22.69
N VAL A 430 39.34 -16.20 23.76
CA VAL A 430 40.67 -16.85 23.79
C VAL A 430 40.91 -17.92 22.70
N GLY A 431 41.70 -17.59 21.67
CA GLY A 431 42.26 -18.56 20.70
C GLY A 431 41.66 -18.54 19.30
N LYS A 432 42.25 -19.31 18.37
CA LYS A 432 41.70 -19.48 17.03
C LYS A 432 40.50 -20.43 17.11
N HIS A 433 39.30 -19.91 16.87
CA HIS A 433 38.08 -20.71 16.84
C HIS A 433 37.93 -21.39 15.48
N PHE A 434 37.61 -22.68 15.51
CA PHE A 434 37.23 -23.42 14.32
C PHE A 434 35.83 -23.98 14.51
N PHE A 435 34.92 -23.59 13.62
CA PHE A 435 33.53 -23.97 13.67
C PHE A 435 33.24 -25.08 12.66
N ALA A 436 32.56 -26.13 13.10
CA ALA A 436 32.14 -27.21 12.23
C ALA A 436 30.92 -26.81 11.39
N THR A 437 30.10 -25.87 11.84
CA THR A 437 29.01 -25.30 11.05
C THR A 437 29.08 -23.77 11.08
N ILE A 438 29.05 -23.14 9.91
CA ILE A 438 28.85 -21.70 9.75
C ILE A 438 27.51 -21.46 9.05
N LEU A 439 26.71 -20.54 9.59
CA LEU A 439 25.42 -20.11 9.03
C LEU A 439 25.52 -18.64 8.62
N ALA A 440 24.93 -18.26 7.48
CA ALA A 440 24.76 -16.85 7.11
C ALA A 440 23.48 -16.66 6.28
N ALA A 441 22.62 -15.73 6.68
CA ALA A 441 21.41 -15.37 5.96
C ALA A 441 21.47 -13.91 5.49
N ASP A 442 21.28 -13.70 4.19
CA ASP A 442 21.28 -12.37 3.54
C ASP A 442 22.52 -11.48 3.73
N PRO A 443 23.75 -12.00 3.76
CA PRO A 443 24.92 -11.16 4.04
C PRO A 443 25.36 -10.25 2.88
N LEU A 444 24.70 -10.28 1.71
CA LEU A 444 25.19 -9.66 0.46
C LEU A 444 24.34 -8.48 0.00
N TYR A 445 24.79 -7.27 0.30
CA TYR A 445 24.17 -6.01 -0.15
C TYR A 445 25.18 -4.92 -0.51
N SER A 446 26.48 -5.25 -0.50
CA SER A 446 27.59 -4.38 -0.94
C SER A 446 28.57 -5.19 -1.80
N PRO A 447 29.23 -4.58 -2.80
CA PRO A 447 30.25 -5.22 -3.62
C PRO A 447 31.44 -5.80 -2.84
N ASP A 448 31.72 -5.30 -1.62
CA ASP A 448 32.82 -5.78 -0.79
C ASP A 448 32.48 -7.07 -0.02
N HIS A 449 31.19 -7.33 0.21
CA HIS A 449 30.73 -8.43 1.07
C HIS A 449 31.14 -9.84 0.60
N PRO A 450 31.15 -10.17 -0.71
CA PRO A 450 31.64 -11.47 -1.16
C PRO A 450 33.07 -11.77 -0.70
N ALA A 451 33.96 -10.78 -0.77
CA ALA A 451 35.36 -10.94 -0.35
C ALA A 451 35.47 -11.07 1.18
N LEU A 452 34.80 -10.18 1.91
CA LEU A 452 34.80 -10.14 3.38
C LEU A 452 34.20 -11.41 4.00
N LEU A 453 33.10 -11.90 3.44
CA LEU A 453 32.46 -13.13 3.90
C LEU A 453 33.34 -14.35 3.61
N ALA A 454 33.87 -14.45 2.39
CA ALA A 454 34.73 -15.56 2.00
C ALA A 454 35.98 -15.67 2.88
N GLN A 455 36.68 -14.57 3.17
CA GLN A 455 37.85 -14.60 4.05
C GLN A 455 37.49 -14.97 5.49
N THR A 456 36.32 -14.52 5.98
CA THR A 456 35.84 -14.83 7.33
C THR A 456 35.50 -16.31 7.45
N VAL A 457 34.84 -16.88 6.43
CA VAL A 457 34.58 -18.33 6.34
C VAL A 457 35.90 -19.11 6.29
N GLU A 458 36.86 -18.71 5.46
CA GLU A 458 38.14 -19.41 5.35
C GLU A 458 38.92 -19.41 6.68
N TYR A 459 38.83 -18.33 7.46
CA TYR A 459 39.50 -18.21 8.75
C TYR A 459 38.88 -19.10 9.83
N HIS A 460 37.54 -19.14 9.89
CA HIS A 460 36.77 -19.73 11.00
C HIS A 460 36.23 -21.14 10.72
N LEU A 461 36.05 -21.55 9.47
CA LEU A 461 35.51 -22.88 9.15
C LEU A 461 36.58 -23.96 9.42
N SER A 462 36.24 -24.99 10.21
CA SER A 462 37.15 -26.10 10.47
C SER A 462 37.49 -26.83 9.17
N ARG A 463 38.74 -27.30 9.01
CA ARG A 463 39.17 -28.08 7.83
C ARG A 463 38.81 -29.57 7.94
N SER A 464 37.63 -29.88 8.51
CA SER A 464 37.15 -31.24 8.71
C SER A 464 36.15 -31.65 7.62
N ARG A 465 36.04 -32.96 7.37
CA ARG A 465 35.14 -33.49 6.31
C ARG A 465 33.65 -33.23 6.62
N ASP A 466 33.30 -33.08 7.89
CA ASP A 466 31.96 -32.74 8.38
C ASP A 466 31.71 -31.24 8.44
N ALA A 467 32.70 -30.39 8.14
CA ALA A 467 32.52 -28.94 8.20
C ALA A 467 31.54 -28.45 7.11
N ARG A 468 30.58 -27.60 7.49
CA ARG A 468 29.57 -27.05 6.59
C ARG A 468 29.46 -25.54 6.69
N LEU A 469 29.38 -24.88 5.54
CA LEU A 469 28.86 -23.53 5.42
C LEU A 469 27.45 -23.63 4.84
N VAL A 470 26.46 -23.06 5.52
CA VAL A 470 25.08 -22.95 5.04
C VAL A 470 24.79 -21.48 4.81
N VAL A 471 24.41 -21.14 3.58
CA VAL A 471 24.07 -19.77 3.19
C VAL A 471 22.67 -19.71 2.61
N GLU A 472 21.99 -18.59 2.84
CA GLU A 472 20.73 -18.28 2.16
C GLU A 472 20.69 -16.82 1.71
N PHE A 473 20.31 -16.60 0.44
CA PHE A 473 20.26 -15.26 -0.18
C PHE A 473 18.93 -15.03 -0.90
N PRO A 474 18.36 -13.83 -0.84
CA PRO A 474 17.26 -13.45 -1.71
C PRO A 474 17.74 -13.36 -3.17
N LEU A 475 16.94 -13.87 -4.09
CA LEU A 475 17.16 -13.80 -5.53
C LEU A 475 16.70 -12.45 -6.08
N ARG A 476 17.43 -11.39 -5.72
CA ARG A 476 17.25 -10.03 -6.24
C ARG A 476 18.23 -9.78 -7.39
N GLU A 477 17.72 -9.36 -8.54
CA GLU A 477 18.52 -9.09 -9.76
C GLU A 477 19.74 -8.16 -9.51
N PRO A 478 19.62 -7.04 -8.76
CA PRO A 478 20.75 -6.13 -8.55
C PRO A 478 21.96 -6.77 -7.87
N TYR A 479 21.75 -7.81 -7.04
CA TYR A 479 22.81 -8.47 -6.28
C TYR A 479 23.28 -9.81 -6.89
N ALA A 480 22.90 -10.07 -8.15
CA ALA A 480 23.35 -11.27 -8.87
C ALA A 480 24.88 -11.33 -9.04
N PRO A 481 25.60 -10.23 -9.33
CA PRO A 481 27.07 -10.25 -9.42
C PRO A 481 27.74 -10.66 -8.12
N GLU A 482 27.28 -10.14 -6.98
CA GLU A 482 27.84 -10.41 -5.65
C GLU A 482 27.65 -11.87 -5.25
N ARG A 483 26.47 -12.45 -5.55
CA ARG A 483 26.22 -13.89 -5.33
C ARG A 483 27.15 -14.76 -6.17
N LEU A 484 27.41 -14.37 -7.42
CA LEU A 484 28.33 -15.10 -8.29
C LEU A 484 29.78 -14.99 -7.79
N ASP A 485 30.23 -13.79 -7.41
CA ASP A 485 31.58 -13.57 -6.88
C ASP A 485 31.81 -14.41 -5.61
N LEU A 486 30.85 -14.43 -4.69
CA LEU A 486 30.96 -15.25 -3.49
C LEU A 486 31.11 -16.74 -3.84
N LYS A 487 30.27 -17.28 -4.75
CA LYS A 487 30.36 -18.68 -5.19
C LYS A 487 31.74 -18.99 -5.77
N THR A 488 32.26 -18.13 -6.64
CA THR A 488 33.60 -18.29 -7.22
C THR A 488 34.70 -18.28 -6.16
N ARG A 489 34.63 -17.40 -5.16
CA ARG A 489 35.60 -17.35 -4.06
C ARG A 489 35.56 -18.60 -3.18
N LEU A 490 34.36 -19.10 -2.86
CA LEU A 490 34.18 -20.34 -2.10
C LEU A 490 34.76 -21.55 -2.86
N GLU A 491 34.56 -21.62 -4.18
CA GLU A 491 35.17 -22.67 -5.02
C GLU A 491 36.71 -22.56 -5.05
N GLN A 492 37.25 -21.33 -5.16
CA GLN A 492 38.69 -21.09 -5.21
C GLN A 492 39.41 -21.46 -3.90
N MET A 493 38.76 -21.32 -2.74
CA MET A 493 39.34 -21.75 -1.46
C MET A 493 39.26 -23.27 -1.24
N GLY A 494 38.55 -24.01 -2.10
CA GLY A 494 38.42 -25.47 -2.06
C GLY A 494 37.11 -26.00 -1.45
N LEU A 495 36.08 -25.15 -1.30
CA LEU A 495 34.74 -25.61 -0.94
C LEU A 495 33.97 -26.04 -2.20
N LYS A 496 33.15 -27.07 -2.05
CA LYS A 496 32.20 -27.52 -3.08
C LYS A 496 30.78 -27.39 -2.58
N LEU A 497 29.88 -27.05 -3.50
CA LEU A 497 28.45 -27.05 -3.25
C LEU A 497 27.95 -28.50 -3.16
N LEU A 498 27.51 -28.89 -1.97
CA LEU A 498 27.04 -30.24 -1.65
C LEU A 498 25.54 -30.39 -1.93
N ASP A 499 24.77 -29.35 -1.64
CA ASP A 499 23.32 -29.31 -1.86
C ASP A 499 22.87 -27.85 -2.04
N GLN A 500 21.75 -27.65 -2.75
CA GLN A 500 21.17 -26.33 -2.97
C GLN A 500 19.69 -26.42 -3.35
N GLY A 501 19.00 -25.30 -3.25
CA GLY A 501 17.65 -25.17 -3.74
C GLY A 501 17.10 -23.77 -3.56
N GLU A 502 15.80 -23.64 -3.76
CA GLU A 502 15.10 -22.37 -3.63
C GLU A 502 13.89 -22.53 -2.72
N ASP A 503 13.62 -21.50 -1.93
CA ASP A 503 12.43 -21.36 -1.10
C ASP A 503 11.74 -20.04 -1.42
N VAL A 504 10.44 -19.97 -1.15
CA VAL A 504 9.64 -18.74 -1.32
C VAL A 504 9.05 -18.35 0.01
N GLY A 505 9.39 -17.14 0.45
CA GLY A 505 8.93 -16.54 1.69
C GLY A 505 8.19 -15.23 1.44
N ARG A 506 7.86 -14.55 2.53
CA ARG A 506 7.23 -13.24 2.51
C ARG A 506 7.97 -12.29 3.44
N ASP A 507 8.15 -11.05 3.02
CA ASP A 507 8.57 -9.95 3.89
C ASP A 507 7.56 -8.79 3.85
N ASP A 508 7.66 -7.89 4.81
CA ASP A 508 6.87 -6.67 4.96
C ASP A 508 7.55 -5.46 4.27
N TRP A 509 8.43 -5.71 3.30
CA TRP A 509 9.16 -4.67 2.55
C TRP A 509 8.51 -4.41 1.18
N GLY A 510 7.22 -4.04 1.19
CA GLY A 510 6.43 -3.75 -0.01
C GLY A 510 5.61 -2.48 0.07
N ASP A 511 5.14 -2.03 -1.10
CA ASP A 511 4.22 -0.90 -1.21
C ASP A 511 2.91 -1.19 -0.45
N GLU A 512 2.39 -0.17 0.23
CA GLU A 512 1.05 -0.15 0.85
C GLU A 512 0.77 -1.22 1.93
N GLY A 513 1.81 -1.68 2.65
CA GLY A 513 1.62 -2.62 3.77
C GLY A 513 1.20 -4.03 3.35
N ARG A 514 1.39 -4.39 2.07
CA ARG A 514 1.25 -5.77 1.57
C ARG A 514 2.58 -6.50 1.71
N THR A 515 2.54 -7.77 2.12
CA THR A 515 3.74 -8.61 2.12
C THR A 515 4.19 -8.90 0.69
N MET A 516 5.47 -8.72 0.39
CA MET A 516 6.04 -9.13 -0.89
C MET A 516 6.53 -10.57 -0.83
N GLU A 517 6.34 -11.30 -1.93
CA GLU A 517 6.95 -12.62 -2.07
C GLU A 517 8.45 -12.46 -2.37
N VAL A 518 9.27 -13.15 -1.60
CA VAL A 518 10.73 -13.15 -1.75
C VAL A 518 11.15 -14.57 -2.06
N ARG A 519 11.74 -14.76 -3.24
CA ARG A 519 12.40 -16.01 -3.60
C ARG A 519 13.82 -15.98 -3.04
N CYS A 520 14.22 -17.01 -2.33
CA CYS A 520 15.56 -17.17 -1.79
C CYS A 520 16.21 -18.43 -2.34
N TRP A 521 17.52 -18.38 -2.55
CA TRP A 521 18.36 -19.53 -2.85
C TRP A 521 19.17 -19.87 -1.61
N TRP A 522 19.21 -21.15 -1.25
CA TRP A 522 20.07 -21.66 -0.18
C TRP A 522 21.09 -22.63 -0.76
N GLY A 523 22.25 -22.73 -0.11
CA GLY A 523 23.32 -23.63 -0.49
C GLY A 523 24.11 -24.15 0.70
N ILE A 524 24.52 -25.41 0.63
CA ILE A 524 25.37 -26.08 1.60
C ILE A 524 26.72 -26.37 0.97
N TRP A 525 27.78 -25.85 1.58
CA TRP A 525 29.16 -25.98 1.11
C TRP A 525 29.98 -26.80 2.08
N GLY A 526 30.96 -27.56 1.59
CA GLY A 526 31.92 -28.29 2.41
C GLY A 526 33.24 -28.50 1.67
N TRP A 527 34.29 -28.86 2.41
CA TRP A 527 35.61 -29.11 1.82
C TRP A 527 35.60 -30.37 0.94
N GLU A 528 36.40 -30.32 -0.13
CA GLU A 528 36.69 -31.50 -0.98
C GLU A 528 37.39 -32.63 -0.23
#